data_AF-H3BBG8-F1
#
_entry.id   AF-H3BBG8-F1
#
_cell.length_a   1.000
_cell.length_b   1.000
_cell.length_c   1.000
_cell.angle_alpha   90.00
_cell.angle_beta   90.00
_cell.angle_gamma   90.00
#
_symmetry.space_group_name_H-M   'P 1'
#
loop_
_entity.id
_entity.type
_entity.pdbx_description
1 polymer ?
#
loop_
_entity_poly.entity_id
_entity_poly.type
_entity_poly.pdbx_seq_one_letter_code
_entity_poly.pdbx_strand_id
1 'polypeptide(L)'
;MSQRECTGAQRGRGGGECRGGRSRNQRRHHHHHQDPDIRLSKALSYVLRHGASELGFQMGTDGFLYVDEILQHQRYRGYSEHDIHRVVETNDKQRFTLQTHPVDGRLQIRANQGHSIQVEDLELTPIEPGTDVPETAVHGTYLRHWESIRDLGLSRMSRRHIHLAPGLAGDGEVVSGMRRDCDLAIFIDIGQALVDGIKFFWSTNKVILTPGNEEGILLPKYFQKVLQLKPTRCLIPFEVGK
;
A
#
# COMPACT_ATOMS: atom_id res chain seq x y z
N MET A 1 51.19 37.62 -8.35
CA MET A 1 51.96 37.14 -7.18
C MET A 1 51.34 35.82 -6.75
N SER A 2 51.74 34.74 -7.44
CA SER A 2 52.66 33.70 -6.95
C SER A 2 51.88 32.66 -6.15
N GLN A 3 51.39 31.59 -6.79
CA GLN A 3 52.15 30.34 -7.05
C GLN A 3 52.84 29.82 -5.78
N ARG A 4 52.49 28.59 -5.39
CA ARG A 4 53.35 27.72 -4.60
C ARG A 4 53.50 26.39 -5.32
N GLU A 5 54.76 26.01 -5.41
CA GLU A 5 55.36 25.11 -6.36
C GLU A 5 55.36 23.65 -5.89
N CYS A 6 55.49 22.77 -6.87
CA CYS A 6 55.96 21.41 -6.72
C CYS A 6 57.48 21.40 -6.48
N THR A 7 57.95 20.49 -5.62
CA THR A 7 59.34 20.00 -5.63
C THR A 7 59.37 18.47 -5.45
N GLY A 8 60.14 17.78 -6.31
CA GLY A 8 60.48 16.35 -6.21
C GLY A 8 61.51 16.08 -5.09
N ALA A 9 62.16 14.93 -4.93
CA ALA A 9 62.21 13.67 -5.66
C ALA A 9 62.87 12.59 -4.74
N GLN A 10 62.83 11.33 -5.20
CA GLN A 10 63.79 10.22 -4.99
C GLN A 10 63.71 9.23 -3.79
N ARG A 11 63.36 7.98 -4.18
CA ARG A 11 64.01 6.66 -3.95
C ARG A 11 64.21 6.15 -2.51
N GLY A 12 63.48 5.07 -2.21
CA GLY A 12 63.86 4.04 -1.23
C GLY A 12 63.38 2.67 -1.69
N ARG A 13 64.31 1.77 -2.02
CA ARG A 13 64.06 0.34 -2.24
C ARG A 13 63.87 -0.34 -0.89
N GLY A 14 62.89 -1.22 -0.76
CA GLY A 14 62.74 -2.10 0.39
C GLY A 14 61.72 -3.19 0.10
N GLY A 15 62.20 -4.38 -0.23
CA GLY A 15 61.39 -5.57 -0.41
C GLY A 15 60.80 -6.05 0.92
N GLY A 16 59.58 -6.59 0.85
CA GLY A 16 58.90 -7.24 1.95
C GLY A 16 57.76 -8.07 1.40
N GLU A 17 58.01 -9.37 1.22
CA GLU A 17 57.00 -10.36 0.90
C GLU A 17 55.95 -10.41 2.03
N CYS A 18 54.71 -10.05 1.72
CA CYS A 18 53.56 -10.39 2.55
C CYS A 18 52.60 -11.21 1.71
N ARG A 19 52.58 -12.52 2.00
CA ARG A 19 51.68 -13.53 1.43
C ARG A 19 50.22 -13.09 1.60
N GLY A 20 49.61 -12.61 0.52
CA GLY A 20 48.17 -12.35 0.45
C GLY A 20 47.40 -13.67 0.45
N GLY A 21 47.01 -14.12 1.64
CA GLY A 21 45.99 -15.16 1.80
C GLY A 21 44.70 -14.69 1.12
N ARG A 22 44.33 -15.36 0.02
CA ARG A 22 43.02 -15.20 -0.61
C ARG A 22 41.96 -15.70 0.36
N SER A 23 41.46 -14.80 1.20
CA SER A 23 40.21 -15.00 1.92
C SER A 23 39.12 -15.13 0.87
N ARG A 24 38.71 -16.38 0.62
CA ARG A 24 37.51 -16.71 -0.15
C ARG A 24 36.35 -16.07 0.59
N ASN A 25 35.99 -14.86 0.17
CA ASN A 25 34.79 -14.19 0.59
C ASN A 25 33.62 -15.03 0.05
N GLN A 26 33.20 -16.02 0.84
CA GLN A 26 31.97 -16.76 0.65
C GLN A 26 30.87 -15.72 0.72
N ARG A 27 30.50 -15.18 -0.44
CA ARG A 27 29.26 -14.46 -0.65
C ARG A 27 28.16 -15.48 -0.34
N ARG A 28 27.74 -15.49 0.92
CA ARG A 28 26.50 -16.12 1.37
C ARG A 28 25.40 -15.46 0.56
N HIS A 29 25.00 -16.14 -0.52
CA HIS A 29 23.74 -15.86 -1.19
C HIS A 29 22.64 -16.09 -0.15
N HIS A 30 22.24 -15.02 0.53
CA HIS A 30 21.02 -15.00 1.32
C HIS A 30 19.87 -15.21 0.33
N HIS A 31 19.48 -16.47 0.15
CA HIS A 31 18.17 -16.79 -0.38
C HIS A 31 17.17 -16.09 0.54
N HIS A 32 16.49 -15.08 -0.01
CA HIS A 32 15.41 -14.36 0.65
C HIS A 32 14.24 -15.34 0.83
N HIS A 33 14.33 -16.21 1.84
CA HIS A 33 13.20 -17.00 2.30
C HIS A 33 12.21 -15.97 2.85
N GLN A 34 11.18 -15.63 2.07
CA GLN A 34 10.11 -14.77 2.56
C GLN A 34 9.51 -15.46 3.79
N ASP A 35 9.35 -14.68 4.86
CA ASP A 35 8.70 -15.11 6.09
C ASP A 35 7.43 -15.94 5.77
N PRO A 36 7.24 -17.13 6.38
CA PRO A 36 6.04 -17.95 6.20
C PRO A 36 4.74 -17.16 6.29
N ASP A 37 4.68 -16.14 7.15
CA ASP A 37 3.50 -15.29 7.36
C ASP A 37 3.28 -14.32 6.20
N ILE A 38 4.37 -13.78 5.61
CA ILE A 38 4.28 -12.95 4.40
C ILE A 38 3.75 -13.79 3.23
N ARG A 39 4.19 -15.05 3.12
CA ARG A 39 3.71 -15.98 2.08
C ARG A 39 2.23 -16.29 2.27
N LEU A 40 1.82 -16.62 3.50
CA LEU A 40 0.42 -16.89 3.83
C LEU A 40 -0.46 -15.65 3.59
N SER A 41 -0.03 -14.47 4.02
CA SER A 41 -0.73 -13.19 3.79
C SER A 41 -0.95 -12.89 2.30
N LYS A 42 0.05 -13.18 1.45
CA LYS A 42 -0.09 -13.05 0.00
C LYS A 42 -1.05 -14.07 -0.60
N ALA A 43 -0.99 -15.32 -0.15
CA ALA A 43 -1.89 -16.38 -0.60
C ALA A 43 -3.35 -16.08 -0.22
N LEU A 44 -3.59 -15.69 1.04
CA LEU A 44 -4.90 -15.24 1.53
C LEU A 44 -5.40 -14.03 0.74
N SER A 45 -4.55 -13.02 0.51
CA SER A 45 -4.92 -11.86 -0.31
C SER A 45 -5.34 -12.27 -1.73
N TYR A 46 -4.69 -13.28 -2.32
CA TYR A 46 -5.06 -13.77 -3.65
C TYR A 46 -6.41 -14.47 -3.65
N VAL A 47 -6.61 -15.48 -2.79
CA VAL A 47 -7.87 -16.25 -2.79
C VAL A 47 -9.05 -15.36 -2.44
N LEU A 48 -8.89 -14.49 -1.44
CA LEU A 48 -9.98 -13.67 -0.95
C LEU A 48 -10.34 -12.54 -1.90
N ARG A 49 -9.47 -12.14 -2.83
CA ARG A 49 -9.75 -11.01 -3.73
C ARG A 49 -10.00 -11.40 -5.18
N HIS A 50 -9.36 -12.47 -5.65
CA HIS A 50 -9.27 -12.78 -7.08
C HIS A 50 -9.52 -14.25 -7.37
N GLY A 51 -8.90 -15.13 -6.60
CA GLY A 51 -8.78 -16.55 -6.95
C GLY A 51 -9.81 -17.48 -6.32
N ALA A 52 -10.84 -16.98 -5.64
CA ALA A 52 -11.81 -17.85 -4.95
C ALA A 52 -12.44 -18.86 -5.92
N SER A 53 -13.06 -18.37 -7.01
CA SER A 53 -13.71 -19.21 -8.01
C SER A 53 -12.72 -20.13 -8.74
N GLU A 54 -11.52 -19.64 -9.06
CA GLU A 54 -10.46 -20.44 -9.72
C GLU A 54 -9.98 -21.60 -8.85
N LEU A 55 -9.96 -21.41 -7.54
CA LEU A 55 -9.55 -22.42 -6.56
C LEU A 55 -10.73 -23.26 -6.05
N GLY A 56 -11.92 -23.10 -6.64
CA GLY A 56 -13.11 -23.89 -6.32
C GLY A 56 -13.81 -23.49 -5.00
N PHE A 57 -13.47 -22.33 -4.43
CA PHE A 57 -14.16 -21.82 -3.24
C PHE A 57 -15.47 -21.13 -3.59
N GLN A 58 -16.48 -21.35 -2.76
CA GLN A 58 -17.74 -20.61 -2.81
C GLN A 58 -17.69 -19.46 -1.82
N MET A 59 -17.44 -18.25 -2.35
CA MET A 59 -17.43 -17.04 -1.55
C MET A 59 -18.84 -16.57 -1.27
N GLY A 60 -19.14 -16.28 0.00
CA GLY A 60 -20.39 -15.63 0.38
C GLY A 60 -20.54 -14.26 -0.28
N THR A 61 -21.78 -13.76 -0.36
CA THR A 61 -22.06 -12.42 -0.93
C THR A 61 -21.40 -11.29 -0.13
N ASP A 62 -21.12 -11.55 1.15
CA ASP A 62 -20.41 -10.70 2.11
C ASP A 62 -18.87 -10.81 2.02
N GLY A 63 -18.36 -11.69 1.14
CA GLY A 63 -16.94 -11.88 0.86
C GLY A 63 -16.25 -12.87 1.78
N PHE A 64 -16.97 -13.52 2.70
CA PHE A 64 -16.39 -14.46 3.64
C PHE A 64 -16.18 -15.84 3.00
N LEU A 65 -15.09 -16.49 3.45
CA LEU A 65 -14.80 -17.90 3.24
C LEU A 65 -14.54 -18.56 4.59
N TYR A 66 -14.91 -19.83 4.70
CA TYR A 66 -14.63 -20.61 5.91
C TYR A 66 -13.15 -20.98 5.99
N VAL A 67 -12.56 -20.80 7.18
CA VAL A 67 -11.12 -21.01 7.41
C VAL A 67 -10.74 -22.47 7.29
N ASP A 68 -11.58 -23.39 7.78
CA ASP A 68 -11.37 -24.83 7.66
C ASP A 68 -11.36 -25.30 6.20
N GLU A 69 -12.23 -24.75 5.35
CA GLU A 69 -12.24 -25.04 3.91
C GLU A 69 -10.95 -24.55 3.23
N ILE A 70 -10.47 -23.35 3.58
CA ILE A 70 -9.19 -22.82 3.08
C ILE A 70 -8.04 -23.76 3.47
N LEU A 71 -7.97 -24.17 4.74
CA LEU A 71 -6.89 -25.00 5.26
C LEU A 71 -6.88 -26.43 4.68
N GLN A 72 -8.02 -26.94 4.22
CA GLN A 72 -8.12 -28.23 3.53
C GLN A 72 -7.55 -28.18 2.10
N HIS A 73 -7.51 -27.01 1.48
CA HIS A 73 -7.06 -26.86 0.10
C HIS A 73 -5.52 -27.05 -0.03
N GLN A 74 -5.08 -27.73 -1.11
CA GLN A 74 -3.68 -28.10 -1.34
C GLN A 74 -2.67 -26.95 -1.17
N ARG A 75 -3.08 -25.73 -1.56
CA ARG A 75 -2.27 -24.50 -1.51
C ARG A 75 -1.94 -24.04 -0.07
N TYR A 76 -2.73 -24.47 0.91
CA TYR A 76 -2.59 -24.07 2.32
C TYR A 76 -2.13 -25.22 3.23
N ARG A 77 -1.73 -26.37 2.65
CA ARG A 77 -1.16 -27.47 3.41
C ARG A 77 0.03 -27.01 4.24
N GLY A 78 0.02 -27.37 5.52
CA GLY A 78 1.07 -27.03 6.47
C GLY A 78 0.85 -25.70 7.20
N TYR A 79 -0.22 -24.97 6.89
CA TYR A 79 -0.70 -23.88 7.74
C TYR A 79 -1.80 -24.38 8.68
N SER A 80 -1.93 -23.71 9.81
CA SER A 80 -2.95 -23.94 10.84
C SER A 80 -3.84 -22.72 10.99
N GLU A 81 -4.96 -22.89 11.70
CA GLU A 81 -5.82 -21.78 12.10
C GLU A 81 -5.04 -20.73 12.90
N HIS A 82 -4.13 -21.16 13.78
CA HIS A 82 -3.25 -20.27 14.55
C HIS A 82 -2.35 -19.42 13.64
N ASP A 83 -1.88 -19.95 12.51
CA ASP A 83 -1.09 -19.17 11.55
C ASP A 83 -1.95 -18.09 10.86
N ILE A 84 -3.22 -18.38 10.59
CA ILE A 84 -4.16 -17.40 10.05
C ILE A 84 -4.42 -16.30 11.08
N HIS A 85 -4.70 -16.65 12.35
CA HIS A 85 -4.84 -15.66 13.43
C HIS A 85 -3.62 -14.74 13.51
N ARG A 86 -2.41 -15.33 13.54
CA ARG A 86 -1.16 -14.57 13.58
C ARG A 86 -1.02 -13.64 12.38
N VAL A 87 -1.35 -14.09 11.16
CA VAL A 87 -1.30 -13.26 9.95
C VAL A 87 -2.31 -12.12 9.97
N VAL A 88 -3.49 -12.31 10.57
CA VAL A 88 -4.50 -11.26 10.71
C VAL A 88 -4.08 -10.23 11.77
N GLU A 89 -3.61 -10.69 12.93
CA GLU A 89 -3.17 -9.84 14.04
C GLU A 89 -1.91 -9.01 13.71
N THR A 90 -0.92 -9.63 13.07
CA THR A 90 0.33 -8.96 12.68
C THR A 90 0.19 -8.17 11.38
N ASN A 91 -1.03 -8.09 10.81
CA ASN A 91 -1.23 -7.35 9.57
C ASN A 91 -1.23 -5.84 9.83
N ASP A 92 -0.08 -5.21 9.61
CA ASP A 92 0.11 -3.75 9.62
C ASP A 92 -0.91 -2.95 8.81
N LYS A 93 -1.62 -3.59 7.86
CA LYS A 93 -2.58 -2.94 6.95
C LYS A 93 -4.02 -3.37 7.20
N GLN A 94 -4.28 -4.15 8.25
CA GLN A 94 -5.59 -4.70 8.60
C GLN A 94 -6.29 -5.31 7.37
N ARG A 95 -5.57 -6.11 6.56
CA ARG A 95 -6.07 -6.59 5.26
C ARG A 95 -7.25 -7.55 5.35
N PHE A 96 -7.46 -8.15 6.51
CA PHE A 96 -8.39 -9.24 6.71
C PHE A 96 -9.23 -9.01 7.95
N THR A 97 -10.45 -9.55 7.92
CA THR A 97 -11.34 -9.64 9.07
C THR A 97 -11.59 -11.11 9.31
N LEU A 98 -11.37 -11.54 10.56
CA LEU A 98 -11.83 -12.82 11.08
C LEU A 98 -13.12 -12.60 11.86
N GLN A 99 -14.08 -13.50 11.68
CA GLN A 99 -15.29 -13.53 12.47
C GLN A 99 -15.74 -14.96 12.72
N THR A 100 -16.47 -15.17 13.80
CA THR A 100 -17.21 -16.41 14.02
C THR A 100 -18.56 -16.28 13.35
N HIS A 101 -18.90 -17.22 12.47
CA HIS A 101 -20.18 -17.22 11.80
C HIS A 101 -21.32 -17.44 12.82
N PRO A 102 -22.37 -16.60 12.82
CA PRO A 102 -23.32 -16.50 13.93
C PRO A 102 -24.23 -17.72 14.10
N VAL A 103 -24.36 -18.58 13.09
CA VAL A 103 -25.28 -19.73 13.11
C VAL A 103 -24.57 -21.03 13.47
N ASP A 104 -23.46 -21.33 12.81
CA ASP A 104 -22.75 -22.61 12.94
C ASP A 104 -21.48 -22.52 13.81
N GLY A 105 -21.09 -21.31 14.23
CA GLY A 105 -19.91 -21.08 15.07
C GLY A 105 -18.58 -21.30 14.35
N ARG A 106 -18.57 -21.49 13.03
CA ARG A 106 -17.35 -21.73 12.26
C ARG A 106 -16.59 -20.43 12.02
N LEU A 107 -15.27 -20.51 12.00
CA LEU A 107 -14.41 -19.36 11.74
C LEU A 107 -14.43 -19.00 10.25
N GLN A 108 -14.65 -17.73 9.96
CA GLN A 108 -14.66 -17.18 8.61
C GLN A 108 -13.65 -16.04 8.47
N ILE A 109 -13.09 -15.90 7.28
CA ILE A 109 -12.17 -14.83 6.90
C ILE A 109 -12.62 -14.15 5.60
N ARG A 110 -12.49 -12.83 5.55
CA ARG A 110 -12.62 -12.05 4.30
C ARG A 110 -11.48 -11.08 4.12
N ALA A 111 -11.29 -10.58 2.90
CA ALA A 111 -10.44 -9.42 2.66
C ALA A 111 -11.22 -8.13 2.95
N ASN A 112 -10.56 -7.12 3.50
CA ASN A 112 -11.24 -5.88 3.85
C ASN A 112 -11.37 -4.93 2.65
N GLN A 113 -10.64 -5.17 1.57
CA GLN A 113 -10.64 -4.34 0.37
C GLN A 113 -10.05 -5.09 -0.83
N GLY A 114 -10.37 -4.62 -2.04
CA GLY A 114 -9.65 -4.97 -3.27
C GLY A 114 -10.11 -6.25 -3.96
N HIS A 115 -11.37 -6.66 -3.78
CA HIS A 115 -11.99 -7.74 -4.53
C HIS A 115 -12.09 -7.37 -6.03
N SER A 116 -11.73 -8.31 -6.91
CA SER A 116 -12.12 -8.27 -8.33
C SER A 116 -13.40 -9.07 -8.58
N ILE A 117 -13.79 -9.93 -7.64
CA ILE A 117 -15.07 -10.65 -7.64
C ILE A 117 -16.15 -9.72 -7.09
N GLN A 118 -17.39 -9.85 -7.60
CA GLN A 118 -18.57 -9.10 -7.16
C GLN A 118 -18.97 -9.53 -5.73
N VAL A 119 -18.17 -9.13 -4.75
CA VAL A 119 -18.58 -9.05 -3.35
C VAL A 119 -19.23 -7.69 -3.19
N GLU A 120 -20.43 -7.64 -2.61
CA GLU A 120 -21.06 -6.36 -2.28
C GLU A 120 -20.06 -5.57 -1.44
N ASP A 121 -19.63 -4.41 -1.98
CA ASP A 121 -18.54 -3.61 -1.41
C ASP A 121 -18.77 -3.47 0.10
N LEU A 122 -17.80 -3.98 0.87
CA LEU A 122 -17.64 -3.80 2.30
C LEU A 122 -18.21 -2.46 2.75
N GLU A 123 -19.24 -2.50 3.61
CA GLU A 123 -19.83 -1.40 4.39
C GLU A 123 -19.12 -0.05 4.16
N LEU A 124 -19.48 0.59 3.04
CA LEU A 124 -18.99 1.91 2.69
C LEU A 124 -19.95 2.93 3.30
N THR A 125 -19.47 3.67 4.29
CA THR A 125 -20.25 4.76 4.89
C THR A 125 -20.01 6.03 4.08
N PRO A 126 -21.04 6.65 3.48
CA PRO A 126 -20.89 7.91 2.77
C PRO A 126 -20.29 8.99 3.67
N ILE A 127 -19.42 9.83 3.10
CA ILE A 127 -18.92 11.04 3.74
C ILE A 127 -19.83 12.19 3.31
N GLU A 128 -20.62 12.69 4.26
CA GLU A 128 -21.53 13.80 4.01
C GLU A 128 -20.82 15.16 4.20
N PRO A 129 -21.18 16.19 3.41
CA PRO A 129 -20.67 17.54 3.61
C PRO A 129 -20.97 18.06 5.02
N GLY A 130 -19.95 18.48 5.76
CA GLY A 130 -20.08 19.25 7.00
C GLY A 130 -20.03 18.48 8.32
N THR A 131 -20.37 17.17 8.37
CA THR A 131 -20.34 16.39 9.63
C THR A 131 -19.14 15.47 9.74
N ASP A 132 -18.76 14.78 8.66
CA ASP A 132 -17.81 13.66 8.69
C ASP A 132 -16.63 13.81 7.73
N VAL A 133 -16.41 15.04 7.23
CA VAL A 133 -15.30 15.33 6.32
C VAL A 133 -13.98 15.19 7.08
N PRO A 134 -13.07 14.28 6.65
CA PRO A 134 -11.78 14.13 7.29
C PRO A 134 -10.97 15.41 7.16
N GLU A 135 -10.25 15.76 8.22
CA GLU A 135 -9.32 16.90 8.22
C GLU A 135 -8.22 16.74 7.16
N THR A 136 -7.82 15.50 6.87
CA THR A 136 -6.77 15.20 5.90
C THR A 136 -7.16 14.01 5.03
N ALA A 137 -6.91 14.14 3.72
CA ALA A 137 -7.00 13.04 2.77
C ALA A 137 -5.81 13.09 1.81
N VAL A 138 -5.04 12.01 1.76
CA VAL A 138 -3.77 11.97 1.03
C VAL A 138 -3.70 10.78 0.09
N HIS A 139 -3.29 11.04 -1.14
CA HIS A 139 -2.89 10.01 -2.09
C HIS A 139 -1.36 9.90 -2.14
N GLY A 140 -0.82 8.73 -1.77
CA GLY A 140 0.61 8.44 -1.96
C GLY A 140 0.90 7.85 -3.33
N THR A 141 1.84 8.46 -4.06
CA THR A 141 2.26 8.01 -5.39
C THR A 141 3.78 8.11 -5.58
N TYR A 142 4.27 7.68 -6.74
CA TYR A 142 5.69 7.77 -7.09
C TYR A 142 5.95 8.98 -7.99
N LEU A 143 7.14 9.56 -7.88
CA LEU A 143 7.50 10.81 -8.57
C LEU A 143 7.35 10.70 -10.09
N ARG A 144 7.68 9.53 -10.66
CA ARG A 144 7.53 9.23 -12.09
C ARG A 144 6.10 9.34 -12.64
N HIS A 145 5.08 9.34 -11.78
CA HIS A 145 3.67 9.47 -12.18
C HIS A 145 3.16 10.91 -12.05
N TRP A 146 3.98 11.82 -11.51
CA TRP A 146 3.54 13.16 -11.17
C TRP A 146 3.05 13.96 -12.38
N GLU A 147 3.79 13.98 -13.49
CA GLU A 147 3.41 14.77 -14.67
C GLU A 147 2.02 14.38 -15.17
N SER A 148 1.75 13.08 -15.31
CA SER A 148 0.42 12.60 -15.70
C SER A 148 -0.66 12.94 -14.68
N ILE A 149 -0.38 12.83 -13.38
CA ILE A 149 -1.36 13.13 -12.33
C ILE A 149 -1.64 14.63 -12.24
N ARG A 150 -0.62 15.47 -12.44
CA ARG A 150 -0.74 16.92 -12.46
C ARG A 150 -1.65 17.37 -13.59
N ASP A 151 -1.51 16.76 -14.77
CA ASP A 151 -2.22 17.20 -15.97
C ASP A 151 -3.62 16.56 -16.10
N LEU A 152 -3.78 15.30 -15.68
CA LEU A 152 -5.03 14.53 -15.86
C LEU A 152 -5.81 14.28 -14.57
N GLY A 153 -5.18 14.41 -13.41
CA GLY A 153 -5.76 14.05 -12.12
C GLY A 153 -5.46 12.62 -11.67
N LEU A 154 -6.05 12.22 -10.55
CA LEU A 154 -5.94 10.87 -10.01
C LEU A 154 -7.00 9.98 -10.66
N SER A 155 -6.58 8.88 -11.29
CA SER A 155 -7.51 7.89 -11.85
C SER A 155 -7.71 6.70 -10.93
N ARG A 156 -8.94 6.17 -10.87
CA ARG A 156 -9.20 4.85 -10.25
C ARG A 156 -8.56 3.70 -11.03
N MET A 157 -8.07 3.94 -12.25
CA MET A 157 -7.49 2.93 -13.14
C MET A 157 -8.45 1.75 -13.30
N SER A 158 -7.97 0.51 -13.17
CA SER A 158 -8.81 -0.70 -13.22
C SER A 158 -9.59 -0.98 -11.92
N ARG A 159 -9.54 -0.09 -10.92
CA ARG A 159 -10.24 -0.27 -9.63
C ARG A 159 -11.59 0.43 -9.64
N ARG A 160 -12.42 0.12 -8.63
CA ARG A 160 -13.70 0.80 -8.37
C ARG A 160 -13.51 2.20 -7.80
N HIS A 161 -12.50 2.38 -6.95
CA HIS A 161 -12.27 3.63 -6.23
C HIS A 161 -10.79 4.04 -6.22
N ILE A 162 -10.55 5.35 -6.26
CA ILE A 162 -9.30 5.99 -5.84
C ILE A 162 -9.21 5.84 -4.32
N HIS A 163 -8.04 5.46 -3.82
CA HIS A 163 -7.79 5.26 -2.39
C HIS A 163 -6.99 6.43 -1.84
N LEU A 164 -7.48 6.98 -0.72
CA LEU A 164 -6.86 8.06 0.02
C LEU A 164 -6.68 7.60 1.48
N ALA A 165 -5.56 8.00 2.07
CA ALA A 165 -5.30 7.81 3.49
C ALA A 165 -5.74 9.04 4.29
N PRO A 166 -6.20 8.89 5.53
CA PRO A 166 -6.57 10.03 6.39
C PRO A 166 -5.37 10.84 6.92
N GLY A 167 -4.15 10.55 6.46
CA GLY A 167 -2.90 11.20 6.88
C GLY A 167 -1.68 10.68 6.11
N LEU A 168 -0.47 11.07 6.54
CA LEU A 168 0.77 10.52 5.98
C LEU A 168 1.19 9.20 6.64
N ALA A 169 1.89 8.37 5.88
CA ALA A 169 2.42 7.10 6.36
C ALA A 169 3.54 7.39 7.36
N GLY A 170 3.36 6.93 8.59
CA GLY A 170 4.30 7.15 9.70
C GLY A 170 3.76 8.07 10.80
N ASP A 171 2.64 8.76 10.58
CA ASP A 171 2.04 9.65 11.59
C ASP A 171 1.25 8.90 12.69
N GLY A 172 1.54 7.61 12.89
CA GLY A 172 0.92 6.76 13.93
C GLY A 172 -0.54 6.35 13.66
N GLU A 173 -1.35 7.22 13.04
CA GLU A 173 -2.78 7.00 12.80
C GLU A 173 -3.10 6.33 11.45
N VAL A 174 -2.13 6.29 10.53
CA VAL A 174 -2.33 5.80 9.16
C VAL A 174 -1.84 4.36 9.02
N VAL A 175 -2.77 3.43 9.26
CA VAL A 175 -2.55 1.98 9.15
C VAL A 175 -2.64 1.51 7.68
N SER A 176 -3.52 2.13 6.88
CA SER A 176 -3.84 1.69 5.51
C SER A 176 -4.14 2.87 4.57
N GLY A 177 -4.29 2.59 3.27
CA GLY A 177 -4.60 3.63 2.26
C GLY A 177 -3.38 4.26 1.55
N MET A 178 -2.17 4.18 2.13
CA MET A 178 -0.95 4.70 1.49
C MET A 178 0.20 3.68 1.46
N ARG A 179 1.02 3.73 0.40
CA ARG A 179 2.24 2.92 0.31
C ARG A 179 3.37 3.55 1.14
N ARG A 180 4.14 2.74 1.88
CA ARG A 180 5.28 3.21 2.70
C ARG A 180 6.46 3.70 1.85
N ASP A 181 6.54 3.25 0.61
CA ASP A 181 7.62 3.53 -0.33
C ASP A 181 7.28 4.62 -1.36
N CYS A 182 6.18 5.37 -1.17
CA CYS A 182 5.85 6.49 -2.05
C CYS A 182 6.87 7.64 -1.97
N ASP A 183 7.02 8.36 -3.08
CA ASP A 183 7.89 9.52 -3.21
C ASP A 183 7.11 10.83 -3.00
N LEU A 184 5.79 10.78 -3.21
CA LEU A 184 4.89 11.92 -3.23
C LEU A 184 3.64 11.65 -2.40
N ALA A 185 3.15 12.70 -1.75
CA ALA A 185 1.85 12.77 -1.08
C ALA A 185 1.05 13.95 -1.65
N ILE A 186 -0.11 13.65 -2.24
CA ILE A 186 -1.03 14.65 -2.82
C ILE A 186 -2.20 14.80 -1.85
N PHE A 187 -2.37 15.99 -1.30
CA PHE A 187 -3.45 16.32 -0.37
C PHE A 187 -4.70 16.76 -1.15
N ILE A 188 -5.84 16.23 -0.78
CA ILE A 188 -7.11 16.39 -1.50
C ILE A 188 -8.09 17.24 -0.69
N ASP A 189 -8.68 18.23 -1.36
CA ASP A 189 -9.82 18.99 -0.86
C ASP A 189 -11.11 18.19 -1.01
N ILE A 190 -11.44 17.38 -0.01
CA ILE A 190 -12.68 16.61 -0.01
C ILE A 190 -13.89 17.53 0.10
N GLY A 191 -13.79 18.63 0.85
CA GLY A 191 -14.90 19.58 1.01
C GLY A 191 -15.35 20.17 -0.32
N GLN A 192 -14.40 20.71 -1.10
CA GLN A 192 -14.70 21.24 -2.42
C GLN A 192 -15.16 20.15 -3.39
N ALA A 193 -14.53 18.97 -3.37
CA ALA A 193 -14.93 17.87 -4.24
C ALA A 193 -16.37 17.38 -3.95
N LEU A 194 -16.77 17.32 -2.68
CA LEU A 194 -18.14 16.99 -2.27
C LEU A 194 -19.15 18.04 -2.75
N VAL A 195 -18.83 19.33 -2.60
CA VAL A 195 -19.66 20.43 -3.12
C VAL A 195 -19.86 20.32 -4.63
N ASP A 196 -18.82 19.92 -5.36
CA ASP A 196 -18.86 19.70 -6.80
C ASP A 196 -19.51 18.34 -7.19
N GLY A 197 -20.05 17.59 -6.22
CA GLY A 197 -20.82 16.36 -6.43
C GLY A 197 -20.00 15.06 -6.48
N ILE A 198 -18.70 15.12 -6.20
CA ILE A 198 -17.86 13.91 -6.11
C ILE A 198 -18.14 13.18 -4.80
N LYS A 199 -18.46 11.89 -4.90
CA LYS A 199 -18.76 11.05 -3.72
C LYS A 199 -17.50 10.60 -3.02
N PHE A 200 -17.55 10.52 -1.70
CA PHE A 200 -16.51 9.91 -0.87
C PHE A 200 -17.14 8.96 0.16
N PHE A 201 -16.36 7.97 0.56
CA PHE A 201 -16.80 6.94 1.50
C PHE A 201 -15.68 6.61 2.49
N TRP A 202 -16.06 6.33 3.72
CA TRP A 202 -15.23 5.60 4.67
C TRP A 202 -15.38 4.11 4.45
N SER A 203 -14.24 3.42 4.43
CA SER A 203 -14.22 1.97 4.63
C SER A 203 -14.06 1.63 6.11
N THR A 204 -14.39 0.39 6.47
CA THR A 204 -14.19 -0.19 7.81
C THR A 204 -12.75 -0.05 8.35
N ASN A 205 -11.75 0.00 7.46
CA ASN A 205 -10.34 0.17 7.82
C ASN A 205 -9.86 1.63 7.82
N LYS A 206 -10.79 2.60 7.84
CA LYS A 206 -10.50 4.04 7.81
C LYS A 206 -9.70 4.47 6.56
N VAL A 207 -9.82 3.74 5.45
CA VAL A 207 -9.41 4.25 4.12
C VAL A 207 -10.55 5.07 3.55
N ILE A 208 -10.21 6.22 2.99
CA ILE A 208 -11.16 7.08 2.27
C ILE A 208 -11.16 6.64 0.81
N LEU A 209 -12.35 6.44 0.25
CA LEU A 209 -12.56 5.94 -1.10
C LEU A 209 -13.41 6.91 -1.90
N THR A 210 -13.05 7.16 -3.15
CA THR A 210 -13.89 7.93 -4.08
C THR A 210 -13.90 7.27 -5.45
N PRO A 211 -15.06 7.20 -6.14
CA PRO A 211 -15.10 6.73 -7.52
C PRO A 211 -14.44 7.74 -8.47
N GLY A 212 -14.25 8.99 -8.06
CA GLY A 212 -13.94 10.09 -8.96
C GLY A 212 -15.20 10.62 -9.65
N ASN A 213 -15.02 11.38 -10.73
CA ASN A 213 -16.09 11.82 -11.62
C ASN A 213 -16.63 10.66 -12.48
N GLU A 214 -17.45 10.97 -13.48
CA GLU A 214 -18.03 10.00 -14.42
C GLU A 214 -16.97 9.17 -15.17
N GLU A 215 -15.77 9.74 -15.38
CA GLU A 215 -14.64 9.07 -16.03
C GLU A 215 -13.76 8.29 -15.03
N GLY A 216 -14.09 8.33 -13.74
CA GLY A 216 -13.30 7.70 -12.69
C GLY A 216 -12.06 8.50 -12.27
N ILE A 217 -12.10 9.83 -12.47
CA ILE A 217 -10.98 10.74 -12.27
C ILE A 217 -11.32 11.75 -11.17
N LEU A 218 -10.37 11.98 -10.26
CA LEU A 218 -10.38 13.12 -9.36
C LEU A 218 -9.44 14.20 -9.91
N LEU A 219 -10.04 15.29 -10.37
CA LEU A 219 -9.36 16.35 -11.13
C LEU A 219 -8.31 17.10 -10.27
N PRO A 220 -7.25 17.65 -10.90
CA PRO A 220 -6.21 18.42 -10.21
C PRO A 220 -6.73 19.65 -9.46
N LYS A 221 -7.91 20.18 -9.83
CA LYS A 221 -8.53 21.33 -9.14
C LYS A 221 -8.83 21.06 -7.65
N TYR A 222 -8.89 19.79 -7.24
CA TYR A 222 -9.09 19.39 -5.85
C TYR A 222 -7.77 19.12 -5.11
N PHE A 223 -6.61 19.37 -5.71
CA PHE A 223 -5.34 19.20 -5.02
C PHE A 223 -5.05 20.45 -4.19
N GLN A 224 -4.87 20.29 -2.89
CA GLN A 224 -4.54 21.40 -1.98
C GLN A 224 -3.03 21.67 -1.93
N LYS A 225 -2.24 20.59 -1.84
CA LYS A 225 -0.78 20.65 -1.81
C LYS A 225 -0.16 19.32 -2.23
N VAL A 226 1.06 19.38 -2.73
CA VAL A 226 1.84 18.21 -3.12
C VAL A 226 3.16 18.23 -2.37
N LEU A 227 3.42 17.18 -1.61
CA LEU A 227 4.61 17.03 -0.79
C LEU A 227 5.47 15.91 -1.35
N GLN A 228 6.71 16.25 -1.72
CA GLN A 228 7.75 15.25 -1.91
C GLN A 228 8.17 14.71 -0.55
N LEU A 229 8.23 13.39 -0.43
CA LEU A 229 8.57 12.68 0.80
C LEU A 229 10.05 12.26 0.82
N LYS A 230 10.64 12.01 -0.34
CA LYS A 230 12.03 11.53 -0.52
C LYS A 230 12.70 12.19 -1.73
N PRO A 231 14.03 12.39 -1.74
CA PRO A 231 14.96 12.13 -0.63
C PRO A 231 14.84 13.16 0.50
N THR A 232 14.38 14.37 0.19
CA THR A 232 14.14 15.45 1.16
C THR A 232 12.70 15.89 1.07
N ARG A 233 12.09 16.19 2.22
CA ARG A 233 10.72 16.71 2.24
C ARG A 233 10.68 18.13 1.69
N CYS A 234 9.92 18.34 0.61
CA CYS A 234 9.71 19.67 0.05
C CYS A 234 8.33 19.77 -0.61
N LEU A 235 7.72 20.94 -0.54
CA LEU A 235 6.51 21.24 -1.31
C LEU A 235 6.88 21.36 -2.78
N ILE A 236 6.09 20.70 -3.63
CA ILE A 236 6.20 20.84 -5.08
C ILE A 236 5.22 21.94 -5.49
N PRO A 237 5.72 23.06 -6.06
CA PRO A 237 4.85 24.05 -6.66
C PRO A 237 4.05 23.43 -7.81
N PHE A 238 2.75 23.68 -7.84
CA PHE A 238 1.90 23.35 -8.97
C PHE A 238 0.83 24.43 -9.08
N GLU A 239 0.47 24.76 -10.31
CA GLU A 239 -0.71 25.59 -10.56
C GLU A 239 -1.92 24.66 -10.52
N VAL A 240 -2.87 24.97 -9.64
CA VAL A 240 -4.20 24.35 -9.67
C VAL A 240 -4.80 24.71 -11.03
N GLY A 241 -5.21 23.70 -11.80
CA GLY A 241 -5.48 23.80 -13.25
C GLY A 241 -6.26 25.05 -13.69
N LYS A 242 -5.86 25.56 -14.86
CA LYS A 242 -6.59 26.59 -15.63
C LYS A 242 -8.02 26.18 -15.95
#